data_AF-A0A9D6FZH9-F1
#
_entry.id   AF-A0A9D6FZH9-F1
#
_cell.length_a   1.000
_cell.length_b   1.000
_cell.length_c   1.000
_cell.angle_alpha   90.00
_cell.angle_beta   90.00
_cell.angle_gamma   90.00
#
_symmetry.space_group_name_H-M   'P 1'
#
loop_
_entity.id
_entity.type
_entity.pdbx_description
1 polymer ?
#
loop_
_entity_poly.entity_id
_entity_poly.type
_entity_poly.pdbx_seq_one_letter_code
_entity_poly.pdbx_strand_id
1 'polypeptide(L)' 'MEKEQPAQEVKRCIVCKSTSEGRVLLKGVQNEKDVYCCTRCLPMLIHGPH' A
#
# COMPACT_ATOMS: atom_id res chain seq x y z
N MET A 1 15.99 18.38 22.92
CA MET A 1 16.24 17.89 21.54
C MET A 1 14.98 17.17 21.10
N GLU A 2 14.03 17.92 20.58
CA GLU A 2 12.80 17.36 20.00
C GLU A 2 13.20 16.73 18.67
N LYS A 3 13.14 15.39 18.59
CA LYS A 3 13.40 14.69 17.34
C LYS A 3 12.23 14.98 16.41
N GLU A 4 12.44 15.81 15.40
CA GLU A 4 11.56 15.91 14.23
C GLU A 4 11.38 14.48 13.68
N GLN A 5 10.23 13.89 13.98
CA GLN A 5 9.84 12.62 13.37
C GLN A 5 9.66 12.89 11.88
N PRO A 6 10.36 12.16 10.99
CA PRO A 6 10.14 12.32 9.56
C PRO A 6 8.65 12.05 9.30
N ALA A 7 7.99 12.99 8.63
CA ALA A 7 6.59 12.89 8.25
C ALA A 7 6.37 11.49 7.64
N GLN A 8 5.64 10.63 8.35
CA GLN A 8 5.44 9.25 7.90
C GLN A 8 4.71 9.31 6.56
N GLU A 9 5.38 8.87 5.50
CA GLU A 9 4.79 8.83 4.17
C GLU A 9 3.54 7.95 4.22
N VAL A 10 2.38 8.55 3.90
CA VAL A 10 1.09 7.87 4.02
C VAL A 10 1.00 6.77 2.97
N LYS A 11 1.12 5.51 3.42
CA LYS A 11 1.02 4.32 2.57
C LYS A 11 -0.40 4.18 2.02
N ARG A 12 -0.52 3.94 0.71
CA ARG A 12 -1.80 3.83 0.00
C ARG A 12 -1.82 2.61 -0.91
N CYS A 13 -2.98 1.96 -1.01
CA CYS A 13 -3.18 0.88 -1.96
C CYS A 13 -2.99 1.37 -3.40
N ILE A 14 -2.18 0.68 -4.20
CA ILE A 14 -1.92 1.06 -5.60
C ILE A 14 -3.18 1.00 -6.48
N VAL A 15 -4.16 0.15 -6.13
CA VAL A 15 -5.41 -0.04 -6.87
C VAL A 15 -6.48 0.97 -6.45
N CYS A 16 -6.93 0.93 -5.18
CA CYS A 16 -8.07 1.73 -4.70
C CYS A 16 -7.70 2.99 -3.91
N LYS A 17 -6.40 3.27 -3.73
CA LYS A 17 -5.85 4.44 -3.01
C LYS A 17 -6.21 4.55 -1.52
N SER A 18 -6.94 3.59 -0.95
CA SER A 18 -7.22 3.55 0.49
C SER A 18 -5.93 3.48 1.31
N THR A 19 -5.92 4.20 2.43
CA THR A 19 -4.87 4.22 3.43
C THR A 19 -4.97 3.01 4.37
N SER A 20 -4.06 2.93 5.35
CA SER A 20 -4.11 1.92 6.42
C SER A 20 -5.19 2.17 7.47
N GLU A 21 -5.95 3.27 7.40
CA GLU A 21 -7.08 3.50 8.30
C GLU A 21 -8.18 2.48 8.01
N GLY A 22 -8.29 1.48 8.89
CA GLY A 22 -9.26 0.40 8.78
C GLY A 22 -8.93 -0.66 7.73
N ARG A 23 -7.72 -0.68 7.17
CA ARG A 23 -7.30 -1.69 6.19
C ARG A 23 -5.86 -2.16 6.41
N VAL A 24 -5.65 -3.46 6.21
CA VAL A 24 -4.29 -4.04 6.11
C VAL A 24 -3.73 -3.74 4.73
N LEU A 25 -2.58 -3.07 4.69
CA LEU A 25 -1.78 -2.87 3.48
C LEU A 25 -0.59 -3.82 3.49
N LEU A 26 -0.47 -4.64 2.46
CA LEU A 26 0.66 -5.53 2.24
C LEU A 26 1.69 -4.83 1.36
N LYS A 27 2.97 -4.88 1.76
CA LYS A 27 4.08 -4.39 0.95
C LYS A 27 4.41 -5.41 -0.14
N GLY A 28 4.67 -4.93 -1.35
CA GLY A 28 5.19 -5.73 -2.46
C GLY A 28 6.15 -4.89 -3.31
N VAL A 29 6.66 -5.50 -4.37
CA VAL A 29 7.52 -4.83 -5.37
C VAL A 29 6.88 -4.94 -6.74
N GLN A 30 6.76 -3.83 -7.45
CA GLN A 30 6.30 -3.78 -8.84
C GLN A 30 7.21 -2.83 -9.62
N ASN A 31 7.75 -3.29 -10.75
CA ASN A 31 8.69 -2.52 -11.57
C ASN A 31 9.84 -1.93 -10.73
N GLU A 32 10.44 -2.76 -9.88
CA GLU A 32 11.55 -2.40 -8.97
C GLU A 32 11.22 -1.30 -7.93
N LYS A 33 9.93 -0.97 -7.76
CA LYS A 33 9.45 0.00 -6.77
C LYS A 33 8.64 -0.68 -5.67
N ASP A 34 8.86 -0.21 -4.45
CA ASP A 34 8.02 -0.57 -3.32
C ASP A 34 6.59 -0.08 -3.54
N VAL A 35 5.63 -1.00 -3.44
CA VAL A 35 4.21 -0.72 -3.57
C VAL A 35 3.44 -1.30 -2.40
N TYR A 36 2.26 -0.75 -2.14
CA TYR A 36 1.34 -1.26 -1.11
C TYR A 36 0.02 -1.66 -1.76
N CYS A 37 -0.54 -2.80 -1.36
CA CYS A 37 -1.85 -3.24 -1.81
C CYS A 37 -2.72 -3.65 -0.62
N CYS A 38 -3.99 -3.24 -0.62
CA CYS A 38 -4.92 -3.71 0.40
C CYS A 38 -5.39 -5.14 0.10
N THR A 39 -5.70 -5.90 1.15
CA THR A 39 -6.17 -7.30 1.02
C THR A 39 -7.42 -7.45 0.15
N ARG A 40 -8.27 -6.44 0.07
CA ARG A 40 -9.44 -6.42 -0.82
C ARG A 40 -9.09 -6.36 -2.31
N CYS A 41 -8.01 -5.66 -2.68
CA CYS A 41 -7.59 -5.50 -4.07
C CYS A 41 -6.54 -6.53 -4.50
N LEU A 42 -5.89 -7.21 -3.55
CA LEU A 42 -4.88 -8.22 -3.83
C LEU A 42 -5.36 -9.31 -4.82
N PRO A 43 -6.58 -9.87 -4.72
CA PRO A 43 -7.04 -10.90 -5.67
C PRO A 43 -7.03 -10.44 -7.12
N MET A 44 -7.33 -9.17 -7.39
CA MET A 44 -7.29 -8.60 -8.75
C MET A 44 -5.87 -8.58 -9.33
N LEU A 45 -4.86 -8.42 -8.48
CA LEU A 45 -3.46 -8.41 -8.90
C LEU A 45 -2.90 -9.82 -9.11
N ILE A 46 -3.40 -10.82 -8.38
CA ILE A 46 -2.96 -12.22 -8.49
C ILE A 46 -3.61 -12.90 -9.71
N HIS A 47 -4.91 -12.70 -9.90
CA HIS A 47 -5.68 -13.42 -10.92
C HIS A 47 -5.86 -12.64 -12.24
N GLY A 48 -5.56 -11.34 -12.24
CA GLY A 48 -5.85 -10.45 -13.38
C GLY A 48 -7.33 -10.07 -13.47
N PRO A 49 -7.71 -9.17 -14.40
CA PRO A 49 -9.10 -8.90 -14.70
C PRO A 49 -9.71 -10.14 -15.36
N HIS A 50 -10.71 -10.73 -14.71
CA HIS A 50 -11.56 -11.79 -15.29
C HIS A 50 -12.57 -11.20 -16.26
#